data_AF-A0A7W7LLD5-F1
#
_entry.id   AF-A0A7W7LLD5-F1
#
_cell.length_a   1.000
_cell.length_b   1.000
_cell.length_c   1.000
_cell.angle_alpha   90.00
_cell.angle_beta   90.00
_cell.angle_gamma   90.00
#
_symmetry.space_group_name_H-M   'P 1'
#
loop_
_entity.id
_entity.type
_entity.pdbx_description
1 polymer ?
#
loop_
_entity_poly.entity_id
_entity_poly.type
_entity_poly.pdbx_seq_one_letter_code
_entity_poly.pdbx_strand_id
1 'polypeptide(L)'
;MPWAPSQVGRLGDESSFLVHISLLDEARRLVLAEWAVHFYGTHALAGKVRDQLFNLHESPEHGFFRASGTVEELAERCAGWFESLLSRPVVRVEWPFKDGKDATHWEFAETGEILATRGSIPADGSSPAHRLPVRP
;
A
#
# COMPACT_ATOMS: atom_id res chain seq x y z
N MET A 1 9.64 -44.43 8.25
CA MET A 1 8.75 -43.26 8.16
C MET A 1 8.38 -42.83 9.57
N PRO A 2 8.42 -41.52 9.85
CA PRO A 2 7.17 -40.89 10.24
C PRO A 2 6.81 -39.79 9.24
N TRP A 3 5.62 -39.97 8.72
CA TRP A 3 4.86 -39.08 7.88
C TRP A 3 4.43 -37.87 8.71
N ALA A 4 4.84 -36.66 8.31
CA ALA A 4 4.19 -35.44 8.76
C ALA A 4 3.25 -34.98 7.64
N PRO A 5 1.92 -34.95 7.86
CA PRO A 5 1.03 -34.37 6.88
C PRO A 5 1.21 -32.85 6.98
N SER A 6 2.09 -32.27 6.16
CA SER A 6 2.02 -30.82 5.92
C SER A 6 0.86 -30.56 4.96
N GLN A 7 -0.37 -30.74 5.45
CA GLN A 7 -1.52 -30.09 4.84
C GLN A 7 -1.36 -28.60 5.11
N VAL A 8 -0.58 -27.91 4.26
CA VAL A 8 -0.73 -26.47 4.09
C VAL A 8 -1.87 -26.27 3.10
N GLY A 9 -3.07 -26.70 3.52
CA GLY A 9 -4.29 -26.18 2.93
C GLY A 9 -4.45 -24.78 3.50
N ARG A 10 -4.15 -23.75 2.70
CA ARG A 10 -4.65 -22.39 2.97
C ARG A 10 -6.16 -22.54 3.12
N LEU A 11 -6.74 -22.06 4.23
CA LEU A 11 -8.16 -21.75 4.29
C LEU A 11 -8.38 -20.59 3.28
N GLY A 12 -8.50 -20.89 1.99
CA GLY A 12 -8.53 -19.88 0.94
C GLY A 12 -8.13 -20.34 -0.46
N ASP A 13 -8.25 -21.63 -0.79
CA ASP A 13 -7.89 -22.21 -2.10
C ASP A 13 -8.78 -21.71 -3.28
N GLU A 14 -9.61 -20.70 -3.04
CA GLU A 14 -10.42 -20.01 -4.07
C GLU A 14 -10.16 -18.49 -4.15
N SER A 15 -9.10 -17.98 -3.49
CA SER A 15 -8.69 -16.59 -3.63
C SER A 15 -7.78 -16.43 -4.86
N SER A 16 -8.34 -15.90 -5.94
CA SER A 16 -7.57 -15.51 -7.12
C SER A 16 -7.06 -14.08 -6.92
N PHE A 17 -5.73 -13.94 -6.90
CA PHE A 17 -5.09 -12.63 -7.01
C PHE A 17 -5.52 -12.01 -8.35
N LEU A 18 -6.25 -10.90 -8.28
CA LEU A 18 -6.90 -10.32 -9.45
C LEU A 18 -6.03 -9.24 -10.07
N VAL A 19 -5.64 -8.25 -9.25
CA VAL A 19 -4.98 -7.02 -9.68
C VAL A 19 -4.03 -6.55 -8.60
N HIS A 20 -2.90 -6.00 -9.03
CA HIS A 20 -1.97 -5.25 -8.18
C HIS A 20 -1.52 -3.98 -8.89
N ILE A 21 -1.42 -2.90 -8.13
CA ILE A 21 -0.90 -1.62 -8.58
C ILE A 21 0.24 -1.17 -7.67
N SER A 22 1.20 -0.47 -8.26
CA SER A 22 2.30 0.17 -7.54
C SER A 22 2.25 1.67 -7.81
N LEU A 23 2.38 2.46 -6.75
CA LEU A 23 2.58 3.90 -6.86
C LEU A 23 4.07 4.21 -6.82
N LEU A 24 4.53 5.02 -7.75
CA LEU A 24 5.95 5.30 -7.97
C LEU A 24 6.24 6.79 -7.76
N ASP A 25 7.41 7.12 -7.22
CA ASP A 25 8.06 8.42 -7.45
C ASP A 25 8.99 8.22 -8.65
N GLU A 26 8.51 8.53 -9.85
CA GLU A 26 9.26 8.33 -11.10
C GLU A 26 10.60 9.06 -11.11
N ALA A 27 10.65 10.27 -10.56
CA ALA A 27 11.85 11.09 -10.50
C ALA A 27 12.97 10.41 -9.68
N ARG A 28 12.59 9.55 -8.72
CA ARG A 28 13.53 8.80 -7.86
C ARG A 28 13.57 7.31 -8.13
N ARG A 29 12.74 6.81 -9.06
CA ARG A 29 12.56 5.38 -9.36
C ARG A 29 12.30 4.56 -8.08
N LEU A 30 11.41 5.06 -7.23
CA LEU A 30 11.10 4.46 -5.94
C LEU A 30 9.63 4.00 -5.92
N VAL A 31 9.39 2.75 -5.51
CA VAL A 31 8.04 2.29 -5.16
C VAL A 31 7.66 2.87 -3.82
N LEU A 32 6.60 3.69 -3.81
CA LEU A 32 6.09 4.33 -2.61
C LEU A 32 5.17 3.39 -1.84
N ALA A 33 4.28 2.68 -2.54
CA ALA A 33 3.39 1.72 -1.94
C ALA A 33 2.77 0.81 -3.01
N GLU A 34 2.27 -0.32 -2.55
CA GLU A 34 1.68 -1.38 -3.36
C GLU A 34 0.30 -1.72 -2.80
N TRP A 35 -0.65 -1.99 -3.69
CA TRP A 35 -2.01 -2.36 -3.34
C TRP A 35 -2.48 -3.51 -4.20
N ALA A 36 -3.27 -4.41 -3.62
CA ALA A 36 -3.77 -5.58 -4.32
C ALA A 36 -5.25 -5.80 -4.04
N VAL A 37 -5.91 -6.43 -5.01
CA VAL A 37 -7.28 -6.93 -4.92
C VAL A 37 -7.25 -8.45 -5.02
N HIS A 38 -7.81 -9.12 -4.01
CA HIS A 38 -8.09 -10.55 -4.01
C HIS A 38 -9.57 -10.77 -4.26
N PHE A 39 -9.88 -11.69 -5.17
CA PHE A 39 -11.26 -12.05 -5.50
C PHE A 39 -11.51 -13.52 -5.17
N TYR A 40 -12.64 -13.82 -4.52
CA TYR A 40 -13.08 -15.20 -4.26
C TYR A 40 -14.60 -15.32 -4.37
N GLY A 41 -15.06 -15.93 -5.45
CA GLY A 41 -16.48 -16.18 -5.73
C GLY A 41 -17.29 -14.89 -5.89
N THR A 42 -17.93 -14.45 -4.81
CA THR A 42 -18.81 -13.26 -4.76
C THR A 42 -18.27 -12.18 -3.83
N HIS A 43 -16.97 -12.21 -3.56
CA HIS A 43 -16.30 -11.29 -2.64
C HIS A 43 -15.02 -10.72 -3.24
N ALA A 44 -14.73 -9.47 -2.87
CA ALA A 44 -13.45 -8.81 -3.14
C ALA A 44 -12.88 -8.23 -1.84
N LEU A 45 -11.57 -8.39 -1.66
CA LEU A 45 -10.77 -7.74 -0.63
C LEU A 45 -9.71 -6.90 -1.32
N ALA A 46 -9.63 -5.62 -1.00
CA ALA A 46 -8.62 -4.72 -1.52
C ALA A 46 -7.88 -4.02 -0.38
N GLY A 47 -6.60 -3.76 -0.54
CA GLY A 47 -5.82 -3.11 0.52
C GLY A 47 -4.36 -2.94 0.17
N LYS A 48 -3.64 -2.24 1.06
CA LYS A 48 -2.19 -2.09 0.96
C LYS A 48 -1.49 -3.43 1.16
N VAL A 49 -0.55 -3.74 0.28
CA VAL A 49 0.27 -4.96 0.36
C VAL A 49 1.24 -4.83 1.53
N ARG A 50 1.29 -5.87 2.36
CA ARG A 50 2.14 -5.96 3.54
C ARG A 50 3.45 -6.70 3.26
N ASP A 51 3.43 -7.68 2.37
CA ASP A 51 4.55 -8.56 2.11
C ASP A 51 4.55 -9.09 0.66
N GLN A 52 5.64 -9.75 0.28
CA GLN A 52 5.85 -10.28 -1.08
C GLN A 52 4.88 -11.40 -1.46
N LEU A 53 4.08 -11.90 -0.51
CA LEU A 53 3.03 -12.88 -0.77
C LEU A 53 1.67 -12.20 -1.00
N PHE A 54 1.66 -10.88 -1.14
CA PHE A 54 0.48 -10.04 -1.37
C PHE A 54 -0.57 -10.14 -0.26
N ASN A 55 -0.16 -10.46 0.97
CA ASN A 55 -1.07 -10.33 2.11
C ASN A 55 -1.43 -8.85 2.31
N LEU A 56 -2.68 -8.57 2.64
CA LEU A 56 -3.17 -7.20 2.81
C LEU A 56 -3.00 -6.72 4.25
N HIS A 57 -2.74 -5.43 4.42
CA HIS A 57 -3.03 -4.74 5.67
C HIS A 57 -4.54 -4.58 5.84
N GLU A 58 -5.13 -5.35 6.75
CA GLU A 58 -6.58 -5.34 7.03
C GLU A 58 -7.02 -4.16 7.93
N SER A 59 -6.32 -3.02 7.84
CA SER A 59 -6.68 -1.80 8.58
C SER A 59 -7.41 -0.82 7.67
N PRO A 60 -8.58 -0.29 8.06
CA PRO A 60 -9.25 0.78 7.33
C PRO A 60 -8.36 2.01 7.12
N GLU A 61 -7.46 2.28 8.07
CA GLU A 61 -6.49 3.40 8.01
C GLU A 61 -5.51 3.26 6.84
N HIS A 62 -5.30 2.03 6.35
CA HIS A 62 -4.45 1.70 5.20
C HIS A 62 -5.24 1.41 3.93
N GLY A 63 -6.49 1.89 3.88
CA GLY A 63 -7.36 1.76 2.71
C GLY A 63 -7.93 0.36 2.51
N PHE A 64 -8.02 -0.46 3.58
CA PHE A 64 -8.64 -1.78 3.47
C PHE A 64 -10.12 -1.66 3.09
N PHE A 65 -10.50 -2.41 2.07
CA PHE A 65 -11.83 -2.44 1.48
C PHE A 65 -12.30 -3.90 1.35
N ARG A 66 -13.57 -4.14 1.67
CA ARG A 66 -14.22 -5.43 1.51
C ARG A 66 -15.59 -5.23 0.92
N ALA A 67 -15.92 -6.02 -0.11
CA ALA A 67 -17.24 -6.03 -0.71
C ALA A 67 -17.69 -7.46 -1.03
N SER A 68 -19.01 -7.62 -1.12
CA SER A 68 -19.67 -8.74 -1.76
C SER A 68 -20.67 -8.24 -2.78
N GLY A 69 -20.96 -9.07 -3.78
CA GLY A 69 -21.86 -8.72 -4.89
C GLY A 69 -21.70 -9.62 -6.10
N THR A 70 -22.31 -9.23 -7.22
CA THR A 70 -22.03 -9.83 -8.52
C THR A 70 -20.63 -9.43 -9.00
N VAL A 71 -20.13 -10.12 -10.03
CA VAL A 71 -18.81 -9.80 -10.62
C VAL A 71 -18.76 -8.36 -11.11
N GLU A 72 -19.83 -7.89 -11.74
CA GLU A 72 -19.95 -6.53 -12.28
C GLU A 72 -19.93 -5.48 -11.16
N GLU A 73 -20.71 -5.69 -10.10
CA GLU A 73 -20.72 -4.80 -8.94
C GLU A 73 -19.35 -4.74 -8.25
N LEU A 74 -18.66 -5.89 -8.16
CA LEU A 74 -17.33 -5.96 -7.57
C LEU A 74 -16.29 -5.26 -8.44
N ALA A 75 -16.36 -5.41 -9.76
CA ALA A 75 -15.48 -4.71 -10.69
C ALA A 75 -15.64 -3.18 -10.57
N GLU A 76 -16.88 -2.69 -10.56
CA GLU A 76 -17.19 -1.27 -10.42
C GLU A 76 -16.68 -0.71 -9.08
N ARG A 77 -16.94 -1.41 -7.97
CA ARG A 77 -16.46 -0.98 -6.65
C ARG A 77 -14.93 -1.01 -6.55
N CYS A 78 -14.27 -2.00 -7.15
CA CYS A 78 -12.80 -2.04 -7.18
C CYS A 78 -12.22 -0.90 -8.02
N ALA A 79 -12.84 -0.56 -9.15
CA ALA A 79 -12.43 0.57 -9.97
C ALA A 79 -12.58 1.90 -9.19
N GLY A 80 -13.72 2.13 -8.55
CA GLY A 80 -13.92 3.32 -7.71
C GLY A 80 -12.97 3.38 -6.51
N TRP A 81 -12.65 2.24 -5.91
CA TRP A 81 -11.63 2.16 -4.86
C TRP A 81 -10.25 2.56 -5.40
N PHE A 82 -9.81 2.02 -6.54
CA PHE A 82 -8.55 2.42 -7.17
C PHE A 82 -8.51 3.90 -7.55
N GLU A 83 -9.57 4.44 -8.14
CA GLU A 83 -9.64 5.87 -8.48
C GLU A 83 -9.54 6.74 -7.23
N SER A 84 -10.26 6.40 -6.16
CA SER A 84 -10.18 7.12 -4.89
C SER A 84 -8.79 7.06 -4.26
N LEU A 85 -8.06 5.96 -4.44
CA LEU A 85 -6.71 5.80 -3.94
C LEU A 85 -5.68 6.59 -4.76
N LEU A 86 -5.74 6.47 -6.10
CA LEU A 86 -4.80 7.08 -7.03
C LEU A 86 -4.97 8.60 -7.15
N SER A 87 -6.14 9.12 -6.79
CA SER A 87 -6.41 10.56 -6.74
C SER A 87 -5.84 11.24 -5.48
N ARG A 88 -5.38 10.48 -4.48
CA ARG A 88 -4.87 11.05 -3.23
C ARG A 88 -3.53 11.74 -3.48
N PRO A 89 -3.40 13.03 -3.13
CA PRO A 89 -2.16 13.76 -3.31
C PRO A 89 -1.06 13.20 -2.41
N VAL A 90 0.13 13.04 -2.97
CA VAL A 90 1.33 12.58 -2.24
C VAL A 90 2.25 13.76 -1.99
N VAL A 91 2.80 13.84 -0.79
CA VAL A 91 3.84 14.80 -0.44
C VAL A 91 5.08 14.09 0.05
N ARG A 92 6.21 14.66 -0.32
CA ARG A 92 7.54 14.27 0.13
C ARG A 92 7.97 15.23 1.21
N VAL A 93 8.33 14.68 2.36
CA VAL A 93 8.78 15.43 3.53
C VAL A 93 10.25 15.14 3.74
N GLU A 94 11.07 16.18 3.77
CA GLU A 94 12.54 16.09 3.82
C GLU A 94 13.09 16.74 5.08
N TRP A 95 13.99 16.03 5.76
CA TRP A 95 14.80 16.54 6.86
C TRP A 95 16.24 16.72 6.41
N PRO A 96 16.84 17.90 6.65
CA PRO A 96 18.26 18.11 6.43
C PRO A 96 19.04 17.39 7.54
N PHE A 97 20.12 16.70 7.20
CA PHE A 97 21.06 16.23 8.22
C PHE A 97 22.51 16.56 7.89
N LYS A 98 23.31 16.76 8.96
CA LYS A 98 24.65 17.36 8.94
C LYS A 98 25.73 16.61 8.14
N ASP A 99 25.52 15.34 7.77
CA ASP A 99 26.57 14.45 7.23
C ASP A 99 26.25 13.86 5.83
N GLY A 100 25.37 14.50 5.05
CA GLY A 100 25.26 14.25 3.60
C GLY A 100 24.30 13.12 3.16
N LYS A 101 23.41 12.64 4.04
CA LYS A 101 22.27 11.79 3.64
C LYS A 101 20.99 12.33 4.27
N ASP A 102 20.11 12.87 3.42
CA ASP A 102 18.82 13.39 3.84
C ASP A 102 17.88 12.25 4.24
N ALA A 103 17.10 12.48 5.30
CA ALA A 103 15.98 11.63 5.63
C ALA A 103 14.74 12.12 4.87
N THR A 104 14.01 11.20 4.29
CA THR A 104 12.84 11.52 3.47
C THR A 104 11.75 10.50 3.73
N HIS A 105 10.52 10.94 3.91
CA HIS A 105 9.38 10.05 3.76
C HIS A 105 8.37 10.61 2.75
N TRP A 106 7.51 9.72 2.27
CA TRP A 106 6.39 10.03 1.41
C TRP A 106 5.12 9.69 2.16
N GLU A 107 4.16 10.59 2.14
CA GLU A 107 2.88 10.43 2.82
C GLU A 107 1.72 10.92 1.93
N PHE A 108 0.53 10.39 2.17
CA PHE A 108 -0.67 11.02 1.63
C PHE A 108 -0.89 12.38 2.32
N ALA A 109 -1.04 13.44 1.53
CA ALA A 109 -1.09 14.81 2.06
C ALA A 109 -2.28 15.05 2.98
N GLU A 110 -3.37 14.32 2.74
CA GLU A 110 -4.66 14.44 3.45
C GLU A 110 -4.66 13.72 4.80
N THR A 111 -4.02 12.55 4.90
CA THR A 111 -4.09 11.70 6.10
C THR A 111 -2.77 11.59 6.86
N GLY A 112 -1.65 11.98 6.26
CA GLY A 112 -0.31 11.74 6.81
C GLY A 112 0.09 10.26 6.84
N GLU A 113 -0.65 9.39 6.13
CA GLU A 113 -0.31 7.98 6.07
C GLU A 113 1.02 7.79 5.32
N ILE A 114 2.01 7.19 5.99
CA ILE A 114 3.32 6.95 5.43
C ILE A 114 3.26 5.85 4.37
N LEU A 115 3.74 6.18 3.18
CA LEU A 115 3.88 5.28 2.04
C LEU A 115 5.25 4.60 2.09
N ALA A 116 6.31 5.41 2.07
CA ALA A 116 7.68 4.95 2.10
C ALA A 116 8.55 5.88 2.96
N THR A 117 9.65 5.34 3.48
CA THR A 117 10.67 6.10 4.20
C THR A 117 12.04 5.71 3.67
N ARG A 118 12.91 6.71 3.52
CA ARG A 118 14.32 6.56 3.17
C ARG A 118 15.18 7.28 4.20
N GLY A 119 16.19 6.59 4.70
CA GLY A 119 17.04 7.10 5.77
C GLY A 119 16.37 7.02 7.15
N SER A 120 17.02 7.62 8.14
CA SER A 120 16.55 7.62 9.52
C SER A 120 15.98 8.99 9.85
N ILE A 121 14.67 9.05 10.10
CA ILE A 121 14.01 10.27 10.58
C ILE A 121 14.60 10.62 11.95
N PRO A 122 14.98 11.89 12.21
CA PRO A 122 15.49 12.30 13.51
C PRO A 122 14.48 11.98 14.64
N ALA A 123 14.93 11.21 15.63
CA ALA A 123 14.11 10.87 16.80
C ALA A 123 13.94 12.04 17.80
N ASP A 124 14.62 13.16 17.56
CA ASP A 124 14.62 14.35 18.40
C ASP A 124 13.43 15.29 18.16
N GLY A 125 12.51 14.92 17.26
CA GLY A 125 11.33 15.71 16.93
C GLY A 125 11.62 16.94 16.05
N SER A 126 12.79 16.99 15.40
CA SER A 126 13.12 18.04 14.44
C SER A 126 12.03 18.20 13.38
N SER A 127 11.63 19.44 13.11
CA SER A 127 10.69 19.74 12.04
C SER A 127 11.34 19.52 10.67
N PRO A 128 10.57 19.03 9.67
CA PRO A 128 11.09 18.89 8.32
C PRO A 128 11.41 20.25 7.72
N ALA A 129 12.43 20.31 6.86
CA ALA A 129 12.80 21.55 6.17
C ALA A 129 11.91 21.80 4.94
N HIS A 130 11.49 20.74 4.26
CA HIS A 130 10.72 20.85 3.02
C HIS A 130 9.57 19.86 2.99
N ARG A 131 8.43 20.32 2.46
CA ARG A 131 7.27 19.50 2.12
C ARG A 131 6.90 19.82 0.68
N LEU A 132 7.12 18.85 -0.21
CA LEU A 132 7.06 19.04 -1.65
C LEU A 132 6.03 18.09 -2.26
N PRO A 133 5.12 18.56 -3.13
CA PRO A 133 4.19 17.67 -3.81
C PRO A 133 4.94 16.70 -4.72
N VAL A 134 4.52 15.45 -4.72
CA VAL A 134 5.01 14.42 -5.63
C VAL A 134 3.98 14.26 -6.72
N ARG A 135 4.41 14.38 -7.97
CA ARG A 135 3.58 13.97 -9.10
C ARG A 135 3.68 12.45 -9.18
N PRO A 136 2.54 11.73 -9.09
CA PRO A 136 2.48 10.31 -9.40
C PRO A 136 2.98 10.03 -10.82
#